data_AF-A0A8R1DHK0-F1
#
_entry.id   AF-A0A8R1DHK0-F1
#
_cell.length_a   1.000
_cell.length_b   1.000
_cell.length_c   1.000
_cell.angle_alpha   90.00
_cell.angle_beta   90.00
_cell.angle_gamma   90.00
#
_symmetry.space_group_name_H-M   'P 1'
#
loop_
_entity.id
_entity.type
_entity.pdbx_description
1 polymer ?
#
loop_
_entity_poly.entity_id
_entity_poly.type
_entity_poly.pdbx_seq_one_letter_code
_entity_poly.pdbx_strand_id
1 'polypeptide(L)'
;MLQACVISALQIPQLYLPVVSCMQGQRSFSTAVNDCITNFRPRPDLDENLFVYFMIRCAQSQLGAKLMMQHGYRQREIAADLDWVPWILINGRRTQAAEHQLKTIVCSYPDPSRYEYCKTAEEFQFN
;
A
#
# COMPACT_ATOMS: atom_id res chain seq x y z
N MET A 1 1.31 -12.50 -5.06
CA MET A 1 1.63 -11.63 -6.23
C MET A 1 0.54 -10.61 -6.54
N LEU A 2 -0.73 -10.85 -6.19
CA LEU A 2 -1.85 -9.96 -6.53
C LEU A 2 -1.64 -8.50 -6.11
N GLN A 3 -1.18 -8.24 -4.87
CA GLN A 3 -0.87 -6.88 -4.40
C GLN A 3 0.16 -6.15 -5.28
N ALA A 4 1.21 -6.85 -5.75
CA ALA A 4 2.20 -6.27 -6.65
C ALA A 4 1.59 -5.86 -8.00
N CYS A 5 0.67 -6.67 -8.54
CA CYS A 5 -0.07 -6.34 -9.76
C CYS A 5 -0.97 -5.11 -9.58
N VAL A 6 -1.68 -5.01 -8.45
CA VAL A 6 -2.50 -3.84 -8.12
C VAL A 6 -1.65 -2.57 -8.04
N ILE A 7 -0.53 -2.62 -7.31
CA ILE A 7 0.40 -1.49 -7.16
C ILE A 7 0.93 -1.07 -8.53
N SER A 8 1.36 -2.03 -9.37
CA SER A 8 1.89 -1.75 -10.70
C SER A 8 0.85 -1.17 -11.65
N ALA A 9 -0.42 -1.57 -11.56
CA ALA A 9 -1.47 -1.16 -12.48
C ALA A 9 -2.06 0.21 -12.11
N LEU A 10 -2.22 0.48 -10.80
CA LEU A 10 -2.85 1.71 -10.34
C LEU A 10 -1.84 2.84 -10.12
N GLN A 11 -0.60 2.51 -9.74
CA GLN A 11 0.57 3.41 -9.57
C GLN A 11 0.44 4.55 -8.54
N ILE A 12 -0.80 4.97 -8.25
CA ILE A 12 -1.14 6.09 -7.38
C ILE A 12 -1.56 5.51 -6.01
N PRO A 13 -0.88 5.87 -4.90
CA PRO A 13 -1.18 5.33 -3.57
C PRO A 13 -2.64 5.43 -3.14
N GLN A 14 -3.30 6.54 -3.47
CA GLN A 14 -4.71 6.77 -3.19
C GLN A 14 -5.63 5.74 -3.86
N LEU A 15 -5.19 5.14 -4.97
CA LEU A 15 -5.94 4.12 -5.70
C LEU A 15 -5.60 2.71 -5.21
N TYR A 16 -4.32 2.38 -5.00
CA TYR A 16 -3.94 1.01 -4.62
C TYR A 16 -3.98 0.72 -3.12
N LEU A 17 -3.75 1.70 -2.24
CA LEU A 17 -3.69 1.44 -0.80
C LEU A 17 -5.02 0.90 -0.23
N PRO A 18 -6.21 1.43 -0.61
CA PRO A 18 -7.48 0.87 -0.16
C PRO A 18 -7.67 -0.59 -0.61
N VAL A 19 -7.29 -0.89 -1.86
CA VAL A 19 -7.38 -2.24 -2.44
C VAL A 19 -6.43 -3.21 -1.72
N VAL A 20 -5.17 -2.81 -1.54
CA VAL A 20 -4.16 -3.62 -0.86
C VAL A 20 -4.55 -3.85 0.60
N SER A 21 -5.08 -2.84 1.28
CA SER A 21 -5.58 -2.92 2.65
C SER A 21 -6.73 -3.93 2.76
N CYS A 22 -7.71 -3.85 1.85
CA CYS A 22 -8.79 -4.84 1.76
C CYS A 22 -8.21 -6.26 1.63
N MET A 23 -7.22 -6.47 0.75
CA MET A 23 -6.63 -7.80 0.52
C MET A 23 -5.93 -8.40 1.74
N GLN A 24 -5.36 -7.59 2.64
CA GLN A 24 -4.66 -8.10 3.82
C GLN A 24 -5.58 -8.83 4.80
N GLY A 25 -6.88 -8.51 4.81
CA GLY A 25 -7.88 -9.19 5.63
C GLY A 25 -8.44 -10.48 5.03
N GLN A 26 -8.06 -10.82 3.79
CA GLN A 26 -8.70 -11.87 3.02
C GLN A 26 -8.04 -13.23 3.21
N ARG A 27 -8.87 -14.28 3.28
CA ARG A 27 -8.43 -15.65 3.58
C ARG A 27 -7.91 -16.42 2.36
N SER A 28 -8.29 -16.00 1.16
CA SER A 28 -7.96 -16.72 -0.07
C SER A 28 -7.77 -15.77 -1.24
N PHE A 29 -7.09 -16.27 -2.29
CA PHE A 29 -6.91 -15.52 -3.53
C PHE A 29 -8.24 -15.17 -4.20
N SER A 30 -9.18 -16.12 -4.27
CA SER A 30 -10.48 -15.89 -4.92
C SER A 30 -11.31 -14.86 -4.16
N THR A 31 -11.34 -14.93 -2.83
CA THR A 31 -12.03 -13.95 -1.99
C THR A 31 -11.40 -12.57 -2.14
N ALA A 32 -10.07 -12.47 -2.18
CA ALA A 32 -9.37 -11.21 -2.40
C ALA A 32 -9.67 -10.58 -3.77
N VAL A 33 -9.78 -11.39 -4.83
CA VAL A 33 -10.17 -10.90 -6.16
C VAL A 33 -11.62 -10.41 -6.12
N ASN A 34 -12.54 -11.21 -5.60
CA ASN A 34 -13.95 -10.88 -5.58
C ASN A 34 -14.23 -9.61 -4.76
N ASP A 35 -13.75 -9.56 -3.53
CA ASP A 35 -14.15 -8.52 -2.59
C ASP A 35 -13.36 -7.22 -2.81
N CYS A 36 -12.08 -7.32 -3.16
CA CYS A 36 -11.19 -6.16 -3.21
C CYS A 36 -10.91 -5.64 -4.63
N ILE A 37 -11.27 -6.38 -5.69
CA ILE A 37 -11.10 -5.94 -7.07
C ILE A 37 -12.46 -5.80 -7.75
N THR A 38 -13.24 -6.89 -7.80
CA THR A 38 -14.54 -6.88 -8.49
C THR A 38 -15.53 -5.96 -7.78
N ASN A 39 -15.81 -6.21 -6.49
CA ASN A 39 -16.81 -5.45 -5.75
C ASN A 39 -16.34 -4.05 -5.35
N PHE A 40 -15.05 -3.90 -5.02
CA PHE A 40 -14.48 -2.59 -4.66
C PHE A 40 -14.36 -1.64 -5.85
N ARG A 41 -14.15 -2.17 -7.06
CA ARG A 41 -14.07 -1.44 -8.34
C ARG A 41 -13.23 -0.15 -8.26
N PRO A 42 -11.91 -0.24 -8.02
CA PRO A 42 -11.04 0.93 -7.79
C PRO A 42 -10.88 1.84 -9.03
N ARG A 43 -11.21 1.34 -10.22
CA ARG A 43 -11.18 2.06 -11.49
C ARG A 43 -12.51 1.88 -12.21
N PRO A 44 -13.56 2.61 -11.81
CA PRO A 44 -14.88 2.46 -12.41
C PRO A 44 -14.92 2.89 -13.88
N ASP A 45 -13.93 3.66 -14.32
CA ASP A 45 -13.73 4.11 -15.70
C ASP A 45 -13.20 3.00 -16.63
N LEU A 46 -12.68 1.89 -16.09
CA LEU A 46 -12.21 0.75 -16.87
C LEU A 46 -13.30 -0.30 -17.02
N ASP A 47 -13.22 -1.09 -18.10
CA ASP A 47 -14.02 -2.30 -18.24
C ASP A 47 -13.69 -3.27 -17.10
N GLU A 48 -14.71 -3.60 -16.31
CA GLU A 48 -14.58 -4.40 -15.10
C GLU A 48 -14.03 -5.79 -15.41
N ASN A 49 -14.57 -6.46 -16.42
CA ASN A 49 -14.17 -7.82 -16.79
C ASN A 49 -12.71 -7.84 -17.24
N LEU A 50 -12.29 -6.86 -18.03
CA LEU A 50 -10.92 -6.74 -18.51
C LEU A 50 -9.96 -6.44 -17.34
N PHE A 51 -10.34 -5.56 -16.43
CA PHE A 51 -9.51 -5.21 -15.28
C PHE A 51 -9.34 -6.41 -14.32
N VAL A 52 -10.44 -7.08 -13.96
CA VAL A 52 -10.43 -8.28 -13.11
C VAL A 52 -9.61 -9.39 -13.78
N TYR A 53 -9.84 -9.65 -15.07
CA TYR A 53 -9.10 -10.65 -15.83
C TYR A 53 -7.60 -10.33 -15.85
N PHE A 54 -7.23 -9.07 -16.10
CA PHE A 54 -5.84 -8.63 -16.07
C PHE A 54 -5.20 -8.85 -14.70
N MET A 55 -5.89 -8.54 -13.60
CA MET A 55 -5.39 -8.77 -12.24
C MET A 55 -5.11 -10.25 -11.96
N ILE A 56 -6.04 -11.14 -12.33
CA ILE A 56 -5.87 -12.59 -12.17
C ILE A 56 -4.68 -13.08 -12.99
N ARG A 57 -4.63 -12.71 -14.28
CA ARG A 57 -3.56 -13.12 -15.19
C ARG A 57 -2.20 -12.59 -14.77
N CYS A 58 -2.11 -11.34 -14.35
CA CYS A 58 -0.88 -10.76 -13.83
C CYS A 58 -0.39 -11.57 -12.62
N ALA A 59 -1.26 -11.81 -11.64
CA ALA A 59 -0.90 -12.47 -10.39
C ALA A 59 -0.44 -13.93 -10.57
N GLN A 60 -0.85 -14.59 -11.65
CA GLN A 60 -0.53 -15.99 -11.95
C GLN A 60 0.54 -16.17 -13.04
N SER A 61 1.11 -15.07 -13.56
CA SER A 61 2.06 -15.13 -14.67
C SER A 61 3.47 -14.71 -14.27
N GLN A 62 4.41 -14.84 -15.22
CA GLN A 62 5.77 -14.33 -15.08
C GLN A 62 5.81 -12.82 -14.81
N LEU A 63 4.79 -12.06 -15.23
CA LEU A 63 4.70 -10.64 -14.91
C LEU A 63 4.58 -10.44 -13.40
N GLY A 64 3.67 -11.14 -12.73
CA GLY A 64 3.53 -11.08 -11.27
C GLY A 64 4.82 -11.51 -10.55
N ALA A 65 5.50 -12.55 -11.04
CA ALA A 65 6.78 -13.00 -10.49
C ALA A 65 7.89 -11.94 -10.65
N LYS A 66 7.96 -11.30 -11.82
CA LYS A 66 8.89 -10.19 -12.11
C LYS A 66 8.64 -9.00 -11.20
N LEU A 67 7.38 -8.61 -10.99
CA LEU A 67 7.02 -7.51 -10.08
C LEU A 67 7.45 -7.80 -8.63
N MET A 68 7.21 -9.01 -8.14
CA MET A 68 7.70 -9.43 -6.82
C MET A 68 9.23 -9.37 -6.72
N MET A 69 9.94 -9.83 -7.76
CA MET A 69 11.40 -9.75 -7.82
C MET A 69 11.89 -8.31 -7.76
N GLN A 70 11.24 -7.39 -8.48
CA GLN A 70 11.57 -5.96 -8.44
C GLN A 70 11.34 -5.34 -7.06
N HIS A 71 10.25 -5.71 -6.37
CA HIS A 71 10.05 -5.31 -4.97
C HIS A 71 11.15 -5.84 -4.05
N GLY A 72 11.61 -7.08 -4.27
CA GLY A 72 12.74 -7.66 -3.53
C GLY A 72 14.07 -6.92 -3.76
N TYR A 73 14.37 -6.52 -5.01
CA TYR A 73 15.54 -5.68 -5.28
C TYR A 73 15.42 -4.32 -4.61
N ARG A 74 14.27 -3.66 -4.75
CA ARG A 74 14.06 -2.35 -4.14
C ARG A 74 14.15 -2.40 -2.61
N GLN A 75 13.62 -3.45 -2.00
CA GLN A 75 13.74 -3.69 -0.57
C GLN A 75 15.22 -3.77 -0.15
N ARG A 76 16.04 -4.58 -0.84
CA ARG A 76 17.47 -4.71 -0.50
C ARG A 76 18.25 -3.40 -0.64
N GLU A 77 17.87 -2.54 -1.58
CA GLU A 77 18.50 -1.22 -1.76
C GLU A 77 18.23 -0.27 -0.58
N ILE A 78 17.02 -0.29 -0.03
CA ILE A 78 16.58 0.70 0.97
C ILE A 78 16.55 0.15 2.40
N ALA A 79 16.59 -1.17 2.56
CA ALA A 79 16.51 -1.90 3.81
C ALA A 79 17.47 -3.10 3.75
N ALA A 80 18.77 -2.81 3.60
CA ALA A 80 19.83 -3.83 3.50
C ALA A 80 19.87 -4.74 4.73
N ASP A 81 19.57 -4.18 5.91
CA ASP A 81 19.58 -4.88 7.20
C ASP A 81 18.17 -5.35 7.64
N LEU A 82 17.25 -5.59 6.69
CA LEU A 82 15.91 -6.07 7.02
C LEU A 82 15.97 -7.44 7.73
N ASP A 83 15.59 -7.45 9.01
CA ASP A 83 15.48 -8.65 9.85
C ASP A 83 14.03 -8.96 10.27
N TRP A 84 13.16 -7.96 10.26
CA TRP A 84 11.78 -8.04 10.75
C TRP A 84 10.81 -7.18 9.92
N VAL A 85 9.54 -7.58 9.89
CA VAL A 85 8.44 -6.84 9.27
C VAL A 85 7.33 -6.53 10.28
N PRO A 86 6.67 -5.36 10.19
CA PRO A 86 6.82 -4.35 9.14
C PRO A 86 8.06 -3.46 9.29
N TRP A 87 8.72 -3.15 8.17
CA TRP A 87 9.90 -2.27 8.14
C TRP A 87 9.54 -0.88 7.62
N ILE A 88 9.30 0.03 8.56
CA ILE A 88 8.82 1.39 8.26
C ILE A 88 9.99 2.36 8.19
N LEU A 89 10.15 2.99 7.02
CA LEU A 89 11.11 4.05 6.78
C LEU A 89 10.38 5.39 6.72
N ILE A 90 10.84 6.38 7.48
CA ILE A 90 10.38 7.77 7.41
C ILE A 90 11.59 8.62 7.04
N ASN A 91 11.50 9.35 5.92
CA ASN A 91 12.63 10.10 5.35
C ASN A 91 13.90 9.24 5.16
N GLY A 92 13.71 8.00 4.70
CA GLY A 92 14.80 7.04 4.46
C GLY A 92 15.42 6.42 5.71
N ARG A 93 14.93 6.74 6.92
CA ARG A 93 15.44 6.20 8.18
C ARG A 93 14.45 5.24 8.81
N ARG A 94 14.96 4.11 9.32
CA ARG A 94 14.17 3.14 10.04
C ARG A 94 13.74 3.69 11.40
N THR A 95 12.44 3.60 11.69
CA THR A 95 11.90 3.97 13.00
C THR A 95 11.01 2.85 13.52
N GLN A 96 11.49 2.06 14.49
CA GLN A 96 10.75 0.94 15.07
C GLN A 96 9.48 1.38 15.78
N ALA A 97 9.54 2.50 16.51
CA ALA A 97 8.36 3.07 17.18
C ALA A 97 7.20 3.39 16.22
N ALA A 98 7.48 3.60 14.92
CA ALA A 98 6.45 3.87 13.93
C ALA A 98 5.48 2.70 13.72
N GLU A 99 5.83 1.48 14.15
CA GLU A 99 4.94 0.31 14.08
C GLU A 99 3.70 0.47 14.97
N HIS A 100 3.84 1.18 16.08
CA HIS A 100 2.75 1.41 17.04
C HIS A 100 2.36 2.88 17.18
N GLN A 101 3.23 3.80 16.75
CA GLN A 101 3.10 5.23 16.98
C GLN A 101 3.33 6.04 15.69
N LEU A 102 2.94 5.50 14.53
CA LEU A 102 3.18 6.11 13.22
C LEU A 102 2.79 7.59 13.19
N LYS A 103 1.58 7.92 13.67
CA LYS A 103 1.09 9.31 13.71
C LYS A 103 2.02 10.21 14.52
N THR A 104 2.36 9.84 15.75
CA THR A 104 3.25 10.61 16.63
C THR A 104 4.61 10.85 15.97
N ILE A 105 5.19 9.81 15.37
CA ILE A 105 6.49 9.90 14.71
C ILE A 105 6.43 10.79 13.46
N VAL A 106 5.43 10.64 12.59
CA VAL A 106 5.25 11.52 11.42
C VAL A 106 5.08 12.97 11.87
N CYS A 107 4.29 13.19 12.92
CA CYS A 107 4.03 14.51 13.50
C CYS A 107 5.17 15.08 14.33
N SER A 108 6.33 14.43 14.44
CA SER A 108 7.55 15.05 14.98
C SER A 108 8.46 15.65 13.91
N TYR A 109 8.33 15.27 12.64
CA TYR A 109 9.18 15.79 11.56
C TYR A 109 8.69 17.14 11.02
N PRO A 110 9.57 18.15 10.81
CA PRO A 110 9.19 19.48 10.37
C PRO A 110 8.84 19.52 8.86
N ASP A 111 7.76 18.86 8.47
CA ASP A 111 7.24 18.84 7.10
C ASP A 111 5.93 19.65 7.01
N PRO A 112 5.84 20.70 6.17
CA PRO A 112 4.61 21.48 6.01
C PRO A 112 3.39 20.67 5.54
N SER A 113 3.59 19.57 4.81
CA SER A 113 2.49 18.73 4.33
C SER A 113 1.76 17.98 5.45
N ARG A 114 2.34 17.91 6.66
CA ARG A 114 1.78 17.18 7.81
C ARG A 114 0.67 17.93 8.55
N TYR A 115 0.53 19.25 8.34
CA TYR A 115 -0.31 20.09 9.21
C TYR A 115 -1.77 19.63 9.29
N GLU A 116 -2.35 19.11 8.20
CA GLU A 116 -3.73 18.61 8.24
C GLU A 116 -3.86 17.26 8.97
N TYR A 117 -2.89 16.36 8.80
CA TYR A 117 -2.86 15.04 9.43
C TYR A 117 -2.49 15.08 10.92
N CYS A 118 -1.68 16.06 11.30
CA CYS A 118 -1.11 16.20 12.64
C CYS A 118 -1.95 17.07 13.59
N LYS A 119 -3.03 17.69 13.10
CA LYS A 119 -3.98 18.41 13.95
C LYS A 119 -4.46 17.51 15.09
N THR A 120 -4.38 18.04 16.30
CA THR A 120 -5.04 17.46 17.48
C THR A 120 -6.47 17.99 17.56
N ALA A 121 -7.36 17.30 18.29
CA ALA A 121 -8.76 17.72 18.43
C ALA A 121 -8.92 19.12 19.06
N GLU A 122 -7.90 19.62 19.78
CA GLU A 122 -7.87 20.93 20.44
C GLU A 122 -7.66 22.09 19.44
N GLU A 123 -7.03 21.84 18.29
CA GLU A 123 -6.80 22.85 17.25
C GLU A 123 -8.04 23.09 16.36
N PHE A 124 -9.10 22.31 16.52
CA PHE A 124 -10.39 22.53 15.85
C PHE A 124 -11.31 23.52 16.58
N GLN A 125 -11.01 23.89 17.83
CA GLN A 125 -11.88 24.76 18.63
C GLN A 125 -11.58 26.27 18.50
N PHE A 126 -10.55 26.65 17.74
CA PHE A 126 -10.11 28.04 17.59
C PHE A 126 -10.22 28.60 16.16
N ASN A 127 -10.97 27.95 15.27
CA ASN A 127 -11.31 28.48 13.94
C ASN A 127 -12.82 28.69 13.80
#